data_AF-D5WL44-F1
#
_entry.id   AF-D5WL44-F1
#
_cell.length_a   1.000
_cell.length_b   1.000
_cell.length_c   1.000
_cell.angle_alpha   90.00
_cell.angle_beta   90.00
_cell.angle_gamma   90.00
#
_symmetry.space_group_name_H-M   'P 1'
#
loop_
_entity.id
_entity.type
_entity.pdbx_description
1 polymer ?
#
loop_
_entity_poly.entity_id
_entity_poly.type
_entity_poly.pdbx_seq_one_letter_code
_entity_poly.pdbx_strand_id
1 'polypeptide(L)'
;MKDIDLNQRVEEIELALSTLFESPKAPAISGYDDGRTFFIQASWVIESHGDTTLDARCVLTLRFSASQIQRYAQMDTAQRILVRERLCQMVRDRLRAQGKELPLQGECAEDLHVEDRLLDVDDQL
;
A
#
# COMPACT_ATOMS: atom_id res chain seq x y z
N MET A 1 3.97 25.07 4.56
CA MET A 1 4.75 24.24 5.50
C MET A 1 4.01 23.01 6.01
N LYS A 2 2.69 22.83 5.76
CA LYS A 2 1.95 21.59 6.11
C LYS A 2 2.06 20.47 5.06
N ASP A 3 2.22 20.81 3.77
CA ASP A 3 2.35 19.81 2.68
C ASP A 3 3.59 18.92 2.77
N ILE A 4 4.72 19.47 3.22
CA ILE A 4 5.99 18.71 3.32
C ILE A 4 5.85 17.56 4.33
N ASP A 5 5.05 17.76 5.40
CA ASP A 5 4.79 16.70 6.38
C ASP A 5 3.89 15.61 5.76
N LEU A 6 2.84 15.99 5.02
CA LEU A 6 1.92 15.02 4.41
C LEU A 6 2.63 14.08 3.42
N ASN A 7 3.46 14.64 2.53
CA ASN A 7 4.22 13.84 1.57
C ASN A 7 5.15 12.85 2.28
N GLN A 8 5.86 13.30 3.33
CA GLN A 8 6.71 12.41 4.11
C GLN A 8 5.91 11.27 4.77
N ARG A 9 4.70 11.53 5.27
CA ARG A 9 3.86 10.48 5.87
C ARG A 9 3.36 9.49 4.82
N VAL A 10 2.98 9.98 3.64
CA VAL A 10 2.61 9.11 2.51
C VAL A 10 3.78 8.20 2.11
N GLU A 11 5.00 8.73 2.03
CA GLU A 11 6.20 7.94 1.74
C GLU A 11 6.40 6.77 2.73
N GLU A 12 6.03 6.94 4.01
CA GLU A 12 6.08 5.83 4.98
C GLU A 12 5.14 4.69 4.59
N ILE A 13 3.95 5.00 4.06
CA ILE A 13 2.97 4.00 3.58
C ILE A 13 3.51 3.32 2.33
N GLU A 14 4.00 4.10 1.37
CA GLU A 14 4.59 3.61 0.13
C GLU A 14 5.76 2.66 0.42
N LEU A 15 6.67 3.05 1.32
CA LEU A 15 7.80 2.23 1.72
C LEU A 15 7.35 0.92 2.36
N ALA A 16 6.37 0.95 3.27
CA ALA A 16 5.84 -0.27 3.87
C ALA A 16 5.27 -1.23 2.82
N LEU A 17 4.52 -0.70 1.84
CA LEU A 17 4.01 -1.50 0.74
C LEU A 17 5.13 -2.06 -0.14
N SER A 18 6.18 -1.29 -0.45
CA SER A 18 7.30 -1.76 -1.27
C SER A 18 7.94 -3.05 -0.76
N THR A 19 7.94 -3.23 0.56
CA THR A 19 8.52 -4.40 1.23
C THR A 19 7.56 -5.57 1.40
N LEU A 20 6.31 -5.43 0.91
CA LEU A 20 5.25 -6.38 1.21
C LEU A 20 5.43 -7.75 0.55
N PHE A 21 6.01 -7.77 -0.65
CA PHE A 21 6.23 -8.98 -1.46
C PHE A 21 7.66 -9.03 -1.99
N GLU A 22 8.18 -10.25 -2.08
CA GLU A 22 9.40 -10.51 -2.85
C GLU A 22 9.11 -10.29 -4.34
N SER A 23 10.03 -9.60 -5.01
CA SER A 23 9.93 -9.30 -6.43
C SER A 23 11.34 -9.37 -7.04
N PRO A 24 11.54 -9.98 -8.23
CA PRO A 24 12.84 -10.01 -8.90
C PRO A 24 13.36 -8.62 -9.25
N LYS A 25 12.47 -7.62 -9.30
CA LYS A 25 12.78 -6.22 -9.61
C LYS A 25 12.24 -5.30 -8.51
N ALA A 26 12.83 -4.11 -8.38
CA ALA A 26 12.29 -3.11 -7.46
C ALA A 26 10.80 -2.84 -7.81
N PRO A 27 9.89 -2.88 -6.82
CA PRO A 27 8.51 -2.52 -7.03
C PRO A 27 8.40 -1.07 -7.48
N ALA A 28 7.44 -0.79 -8.37
CA ALA A 28 7.07 0.57 -8.69
C ALA A 28 5.94 1.01 -7.77
N ILE A 29 6.09 2.15 -7.11
CA ILE A 29 5.04 2.74 -6.26
C ILE A 29 4.84 4.19 -6.64
N SER A 30 3.58 4.62 -6.65
CA SER A 30 3.20 5.99 -6.89
C SER A 30 1.94 6.37 -6.13
N GLY A 31 2.00 7.49 -5.41
CA GLY A 31 0.84 8.18 -4.85
C GLY A 31 0.31 9.27 -5.78
N TYR A 32 -1.01 9.45 -5.84
CA TYR A 32 -1.63 10.64 -6.43
C TYR A 32 -2.92 11.03 -5.71
N ASP A 33 -3.18 12.33 -5.64
CA ASP A 33 -4.40 12.90 -5.04
C ASP A 33 -5.26 13.53 -6.13
N ASP A 34 -6.54 13.15 -6.22
CA ASP A 34 -7.51 13.78 -7.13
C ASP A 34 -8.32 14.91 -6.46
N GLY A 35 -8.04 15.22 -5.19
CA GLY A 35 -8.71 16.20 -4.35
C GLY A 35 -9.82 15.64 -3.46
N ARG A 36 -10.23 14.38 -3.67
CA ARG A 36 -11.21 13.68 -2.82
C ARG A 36 -10.68 12.34 -2.32
N THR A 37 -9.94 11.65 -3.16
CA THR A 37 -9.39 10.33 -2.92
C THR A 37 -7.89 10.37 -3.19
N PHE A 38 -7.15 9.86 -2.22
CA PHE A 38 -5.73 9.63 -2.34
C PHE A 38 -5.52 8.18 -2.78
N PHE A 39 -4.80 8.00 -3.88
CA PHE A 39 -4.53 6.70 -4.46
C PHE A 39 -3.07 6.36 -4.24
N ILE A 40 -2.80 5.13 -3.79
CA ILE A 40 -1.47 4.54 -3.84
C ILE A 40 -1.53 3.35 -4.76
N GLN A 41 -0.76 3.40 -5.84
CA GLN A 41 -0.59 2.27 -6.74
C GLN A 41 0.78 1.64 -6.49
N ALA A 42 0.80 0.33 -6.25
CA ALA A 42 2.01 -0.46 -6.12
C ALA A 42 2.00 -1.59 -7.17
N SER A 43 3.13 -1.82 -7.81
CA SER A 43 3.31 -2.85 -8.83
C SER A 43 4.57 -3.65 -8.55
N TRP A 44 4.43 -4.97 -8.48
CA TRP A 44 5.52 -5.93 -8.34
C TRP A 44 5.65 -6.77 -9.60
N VAL A 45 6.88 -7.08 -9.99
CA VAL A 45 7.13 -8.14 -10.97
C VAL A 45 7.10 -9.45 -10.19
N ILE A 46 6.27 -10.38 -10.63
CA ILE A 46 6.05 -11.65 -9.94
C ILE A 46 6.90 -12.73 -10.60
N GLU A 47 6.93 -12.74 -11.92
CA GLU A 47 7.76 -13.63 -12.71
C GLU A 47 8.50 -12.77 -13.73
N SER A 48 9.81 -13.00 -13.87
CA SER A 48 10.61 -12.31 -14.87
C SER A 48 11.26 -13.30 -15.80
N HIS A 49 11.20 -13.00 -17.09
CA HIS A 49 11.79 -13.80 -18.15
C HIS A 49 12.97 -13.06 -18.77
N GLY A 50 13.78 -13.78 -19.58
CA GLY A 50 14.91 -13.17 -20.30
C GLY A 50 14.48 -12.01 -21.21
N ASP A 51 13.24 -12.04 -21.68
CA ASP A 51 12.55 -10.91 -22.30
C ASP A 51 11.60 -10.27 -21.27
N THR A 52 11.88 -9.02 -20.90
CA THR A 52 11.14 -8.29 -19.87
C THR A 52 9.74 -7.87 -20.30
N THR A 53 9.40 -7.99 -21.59
CA THR A 53 8.03 -7.77 -22.09
C THR A 53 7.06 -8.84 -21.63
N LEU A 54 7.56 -10.00 -21.20
CA LEU A 54 6.78 -11.14 -20.72
C LEU A 54 6.69 -11.20 -19.20
N ASP A 55 7.22 -10.21 -18.48
CA ASP A 55 7.16 -10.17 -17.02
C ASP A 55 5.69 -10.20 -16.54
N ALA A 56 5.32 -11.21 -15.76
CA ALA A 56 4.04 -11.20 -15.07
C ALA A 56 4.08 -10.19 -13.91
N ARG A 57 3.03 -9.38 -13.78
CA ARG A 57 2.96 -8.32 -12.76
C ARG A 57 1.73 -8.42 -11.90
N CYS A 58 1.90 -8.11 -10.62
CA CYS A 58 0.79 -7.80 -9.74
C CYS A 58 0.74 -6.29 -9.50
N VAL A 59 -0.44 -5.70 -9.72
CA VAL A 59 -0.76 -4.30 -9.41
C VAL A 59 -1.78 -4.26 -8.29
N LEU A 60 -1.52 -3.41 -7.30
CA LEU A 60 -2.41 -3.08 -6.20
C LEU A 60 -2.71 -1.60 -6.25
N THR A 61 -3.98 -1.23 -6.23
CA THR A 61 -4.44 0.14 -6.03
C THR A 61 -5.12 0.23 -4.68
N LEU A 62 -4.65 1.12 -3.82
CA LEU A 62 -5.27 1.46 -2.54
C LEU A 62 -5.93 2.83 -2.65
N ARG A 63 -7.17 2.92 -2.20
CA ARG A 63 -7.94 4.18 -2.17
C ARG A 63 -8.20 4.61 -0.74
N PHE A 64 -7.66 5.76 -0.39
CA PHE A 64 -7.90 6.44 0.87
C PHE A 64 -8.78 7.66 0.64
N SER A 65 -9.62 8.01 1.61
CA SER A 65 -10.22 9.34 1.64
C SER A 65 -9.16 10.38 2.03
N ALA A 66 -9.34 11.63 1.57
CA ALA A 66 -8.45 12.73 1.98
C ALA A 66 -8.38 12.87 3.52
N SER A 67 -9.50 12.66 4.22
CA SER A 67 -9.56 12.69 5.68
C SER A 67 -8.76 11.58 6.35
N GLN A 68 -8.65 10.39 5.75
CA GLN A 68 -7.82 9.31 6.28
C GLN A 68 -6.34 9.68 6.22
N ILE A 69 -5.88 10.20 5.08
CA ILE A 69 -4.48 10.62 4.92
C ILE A 69 -4.14 11.77 5.87
N GLN A 70 -5.06 12.72 6.05
CA GLN A 70 -4.91 13.78 7.03
C GLN A 70 -4.84 13.24 8.47
N ARG A 71 -5.74 12.31 8.84
CA ARG A 71 -5.74 11.68 10.16
C ARG A 71 -4.43 10.93 10.42
N TYR A 72 -3.99 10.12 9.46
CA TYR A 72 -2.72 9.40 9.55
C TYR A 72 -1.52 10.34 9.72
N ALA A 73 -1.53 11.51 9.06
CA ALA A 73 -0.46 12.48 9.21
C ALA A 73 -0.41 13.16 10.60
N GLN A 74 -1.54 13.23 11.31
CA GLN A 74 -1.59 13.79 12.67
C GLN A 74 -1.26 12.75 13.76
N MET A 75 -1.21 11.47 13.43
CA MET A 75 -0.86 10.40 14.37
C MET A 75 0.60 10.51 14.80
N ASP A 76 0.90 10.03 16.00
CA ASP A 76 2.28 9.84 16.43
C ASP A 76 2.98 8.67 15.69
N THR A 77 4.26 8.49 15.95
CA THR A 77 5.06 7.45 15.28
C THR A 77 4.59 6.03 15.60
N ALA A 78 4.17 5.74 16.83
CA ALA A 78 3.74 4.40 17.25
C ALA A 78 2.40 4.05 16.58
N GLN A 79 1.46 5.00 16.58
CA GLN A 79 0.19 4.90 15.88
C GLN A 79 0.37 4.64 14.39
N ARG A 80 1.25 5.40 13.72
CA ARG A 80 1.52 5.21 12.29
C ARG A 80 2.15 3.85 11.97
N ILE A 81 3.03 3.33 12.83
CA ILE A 81 3.60 1.98 12.68
C ILE A 81 2.46 0.94 12.68
N LEU A 82 1.56 0.99 13.67
CA LEU A 82 0.44 0.06 13.76
C LEU A 82 -0.50 0.13 12.55
N VAL A 83 -0.79 1.35 12.08
CA VAL A 83 -1.61 1.55 10.87
C VAL A 83 -0.95 0.89 9.65
N ARG A 84 0.37 1.06 9.47
CA ARG A 84 1.09 0.42 8.36
C ARG A 84 1.10 -1.11 8.47
N GLU A 85 1.27 -1.65 9.67
CA GLU A 85 1.21 -3.10 9.90
C GLU A 85 -0.17 -3.66 9.56
N ARG A 86 -1.25 -3.00 10.02
CA ARG A 86 -2.63 -3.36 9.70
C ARG A 86 -2.91 -3.26 8.20
N LEU A 87 -2.39 -2.23 7.53
CA LEU A 87 -2.51 -2.08 6.08
C LEU A 87 -1.85 -3.24 5.34
N CYS A 88 -0.60 -3.55 5.67
CA CYS A 88 0.11 -4.69 5.09
C CYS A 88 -0.64 -6.01 5.33
N GLN A 89 -1.19 -6.20 6.52
CA GLN A 89 -1.96 -7.40 6.84
C GLN A 89 -3.27 -7.47 6.04
N MET A 90 -4.02 -6.38 5.95
CA MET A 90 -5.24 -6.28 5.14
C MET A 90 -4.98 -6.65 3.67
N VAL A 91 -3.89 -6.14 3.08
CA VAL A 91 -3.53 -6.46 1.69
C VAL A 91 -3.22 -7.95 1.54
N ARG A 92 -2.43 -8.53 2.46
CA ARG A 92 -2.11 -9.97 2.45
C ARG A 92 -3.36 -10.84 2.56
N ASP A 93 -4.26 -10.51 3.49
CA ASP A 93 -5.50 -11.27 3.69
C ASP A 93 -6.41 -11.18 2.48
N ARG A 94 -6.48 -10.00 1.84
CA ARG A 94 -7.30 -9.79 0.66
C ARG A 94 -6.78 -10.51 -0.58
N LEU A 95 -5.47 -10.65 -0.74
CA LEU A 95 -4.88 -11.47 -1.79
C LEU A 95 -5.12 -12.96 -1.52
N ARG A 96 -4.92 -13.41 -0.27
CA ARG A 96 -5.20 -14.80 0.13
C ARG A 96 -6.67 -15.16 -0.11
N ALA A 97 -7.60 -14.25 0.17
CA ALA A 97 -9.04 -14.45 -0.08
C ALA A 97 -9.38 -14.62 -1.57
N GLN A 98 -8.53 -14.18 -2.49
CA GLN A 98 -8.67 -14.40 -3.94
C GLN A 98 -8.00 -15.70 -4.41
N GLY A 99 -7.53 -16.54 -3.49
CA GLY A 99 -6.77 -17.75 -3.83
C GLY A 99 -5.35 -17.45 -4.30
N LYS A 100 -4.85 -16.22 -4.11
CA LYS A 100 -3.45 -15.88 -4.38
C LYS A 100 -2.62 -16.27 -3.17
N GLU A 101 -1.84 -17.33 -3.31
CA GLU A 101 -0.85 -17.71 -2.31
C GLU A 101 0.42 -16.86 -2.46
N LEU A 102 1.18 -16.72 -1.38
CA LEU A 102 2.49 -16.08 -1.39
C LEU A 102 3.57 -17.18 -1.44
N PRO A 103 4.58 -17.08 -2.32
CA PRO A 103 4.82 -16.01 -3.30
C PRO A 103 3.74 -15.99 -4.39
N LEU A 104 3.36 -14.78 -4.83
CA LEU A 104 2.35 -14.60 -5.87
C LEU A 104 2.76 -15.35 -7.15
N GLN A 105 1.78 -15.82 -7.91
CA GLN A 105 1.98 -16.46 -9.21
C GLN A 105 1.03 -15.84 -10.24
N GLY A 106 1.53 -15.63 -11.45
CA GLY A 106 0.76 -15.01 -12.52
C GLY A 106 0.37 -13.54 -12.28
N GLU A 107 -0.35 -12.99 -13.25
CA GLU A 107 -0.76 -11.59 -13.23
C GLU A 107 -1.92 -11.32 -12.27
N CYS A 108 -1.96 -10.09 -11.77
CA CYS A 108 -2.76 -9.75 -10.61
C CYS A 108 -3.12 -8.26 -10.67
N ALA A 109 -4.39 -7.92 -10.49
CA ALA A 109 -4.85 -6.54 -10.38
C ALA A 109 -5.88 -6.46 -9.26
N GLU A 110 -5.54 -5.78 -8.17
CA GLU A 110 -6.43 -5.57 -7.05
C GLU A 110 -6.66 -4.09 -6.83
N ASP A 111 -7.89 -3.76 -6.46
CA ASP A 111 -8.28 -2.41 -6.14
C ASP A 111 -9.07 -2.41 -4.83
N LEU A 112 -8.45 -1.85 -3.79
CA LEU A 112 -8.92 -1.93 -2.41
C LEU A 112 -9.25 -0.54 -1.88
N HIS A 113 -10.44 -0.41 -1.32
CA HIS A 113 -10.79 0.73 -0.50
C HIS A 113 -10.29 0.51 0.93
N VAL A 114 -9.53 1.47 1.46
CA VAL A 114 -9.09 1.43 2.84
C VAL A 114 -10.22 1.93 3.72
N GLU A 115 -10.66 1.08 4.65
CA GLU A 115 -11.73 1.43 5.58
C GLU A 115 -11.20 2.26 6.75
N ASP A 116 -12.01 3.20 7.26
CA ASP A 116 -11.63 4.10 8.36
C ASP A 116 -11.16 3.35 9.62
N ARG A 117 -11.74 2.17 9.88
CA ARG A 117 -11.36 1.31 11.02
C ARG A 117 -9.88 0.93 11.05
N LEU A 118 -9.21 0.98 9.90
CA LEU A 118 -7.78 0.70 9.82
C LEU A 118 -6.95 1.73 10.61
N LEU A 119 -7.47 2.97 10.73
CA LEU A 119 -6.88 4.08 11.46
C LEU A 119 -7.36 4.18 12.93
N ASP A 120 -8.21 3.27 13.39
CA ASP A 120 -8.69 3.25 14.77
C ASP A 120 -7.65 2.61 15.69
N VAL A 121 -6.67 3.41 16.08
CA VAL A 121 -5.63 3.08 17.05
C VAL A 121 -5.91 3.81 18.36
N ASP A 122 -5.82 3.10 19.49
CA ASP A 122 -6.05 3.70 20.81
C ASP A 122 -4.91 4.66 21.15
N ASP A 123 -5.25 5.78 21.80
CA ASP A 123 -4.30 6.83 22.21
C ASP A 123 -3.42 6.45 23.42
N GLN A 124 -3.39 5.17 23.84
CA GLN A 124 -2.77 4.73 25.11
C GLN A 124 -1.47 3.92 24.96
N LEU A 125 -0.75 4.02 23.83
CA LEU A 125 0.55 3.35 23.66
C LEU A 125 1.70 4.07 24.37
#